data_AF-A0A1W9TN94-F1
#
_entry.id   AF-A0A1W9TN94-F1
#
_cell.length_a   1.000
_cell.length_b   1.000
_cell.length_c   1.000
_cell.angle_alpha   90.00
_cell.angle_beta   90.00
_cell.angle_gamma   90.00
#
_symmetry.space_group_name_H-M   'P 1'
#
loop_
_entity.id
_entity.type
_entity.pdbx_description
1 polymer ?
#
loop_
_entity_poly.entity_id
_entity_poly.type
_entity_poly.pdbx_seq_one_letter_code
_entity_poly.pdbx_strand_id
1 'polypeptide(L)'
;MANSENKIKNFINSLLLHPLIQRLKLVDDKGINVSTHTYDVLRIATRNIKKKDLANIEESKLNLFAIIVGVIIHDTTKGSLRLNNSKLSHSLVMRKHPEIAIKEAKVLLSEVEEYTKLKIKKELKEEIYHIVASHHGKWGKIKPQTREARIVYEADKYSAMYHRITPIGAKDIVKLMNDGFKKEEIEKITGFSEGIIVNRLKRAKKQLRLRSTKQLLDYYRQNRTIPDGDEFFSRRITETKKLLKKAEKFGFEKLVLENELLNYIYEEDIFE
;
A
#
# COMPACT_ATOMS: atom_id res chain seq x y z
N MET A 1 -36.66 0.36 12.20
CA MET A 1 -36.38 0.23 10.75
C MET A 1 -35.27 -0.78 10.59
N ALA A 2 -35.61 -1.98 10.11
CA ALA A 2 -34.71 -3.12 10.08
C ALA A 2 -33.79 -3.04 8.85
N ASN A 3 -32.48 -3.06 9.12
CA ASN A 3 -31.35 -3.56 8.32
C ASN A 3 -31.65 -3.90 6.84
N SER A 4 -31.66 -2.90 5.95
CA SER A 4 -31.29 -3.15 4.55
C SER A 4 -29.77 -3.31 4.53
N GLU A 5 -29.28 -4.49 4.15
CA GLU A 5 -27.84 -4.69 3.91
C GLU A 5 -27.34 -3.58 2.97
N ASN A 6 -26.41 -2.75 3.45
CA ASN A 6 -25.77 -1.72 2.63
C ASN A 6 -25.06 -2.42 1.46
N LYS A 7 -25.64 -2.34 0.25
CA LYS A 7 -25.19 -3.07 -0.95
C LYS A 7 -23.76 -2.73 -1.30
N ILE A 8 -23.36 -1.47 -1.10
CA ILE A 8 -21.99 -1.01 -1.29
C ILE A 8 -21.04 -1.75 -0.33
N LYS A 9 -21.35 -1.81 0.96
CA LYS A 9 -20.53 -2.54 1.93
C LYS A 9 -20.49 -4.04 1.62
N ASN A 10 -21.61 -4.63 1.20
CA ASN A 10 -21.64 -6.04 0.77
C ASN A 10 -20.73 -6.27 -0.44
N PHE A 11 -20.80 -5.40 -1.45
CA PHE A 11 -19.95 -5.47 -2.64
C PHE A 11 -18.47 -5.32 -2.29
N ILE A 12 -18.10 -4.30 -1.53
CA ILE A 12 -16.71 -4.05 -1.10
C ILE A 12 -16.20 -5.20 -0.22
N ASN A 13 -17.03 -5.73 0.69
CA ASN A 13 -16.64 -6.88 1.50
C ASN A 13 -16.41 -8.13 0.64
N SER A 14 -17.29 -8.41 -0.31
CA SER A 14 -17.13 -9.54 -1.25
C SER A 14 -15.88 -9.39 -2.12
N LEU A 15 -15.60 -8.17 -2.59
CA LEU A 15 -14.38 -7.82 -3.29
C LEU A 15 -13.13 -8.06 -2.42
N LEU A 16 -13.16 -7.61 -1.16
CA LEU A 16 -12.05 -7.80 -0.23
C LEU A 16 -11.78 -9.28 0.05
N LEU A 17 -12.83 -10.09 0.22
CA LEU A 17 -12.74 -11.53 0.45
C LEU A 17 -12.38 -12.34 -0.79
N HIS A 18 -12.37 -11.72 -1.98
CA HIS A 18 -12.01 -12.39 -3.22
C HIS A 18 -10.61 -13.02 -3.11
N PRO A 19 -10.40 -14.29 -3.56
CA PRO A 19 -9.13 -14.98 -3.40
C PRO A 19 -7.92 -14.21 -3.94
N LEU A 20 -8.09 -13.51 -5.07
CA LEU A 20 -7.02 -12.69 -5.64
C LEU A 20 -6.60 -11.52 -4.74
N ILE A 21 -7.55 -10.89 -4.03
CA ILE A 21 -7.26 -9.80 -3.09
C ILE A 21 -6.63 -10.35 -1.82
N GLN A 22 -7.14 -11.45 -1.29
CA GLN A 22 -6.56 -12.11 -0.12
C GLN A 22 -5.10 -12.51 -0.32
N ARG A 23 -4.74 -12.91 -1.55
CA ARG A 23 -3.35 -13.24 -1.91
C ARG A 23 -2.39 -12.06 -1.77
N LEU A 24 -2.84 -10.81 -1.90
CA LEU A 24 -1.98 -9.63 -1.73
C LEU A 24 -1.39 -9.51 -0.32
N LYS A 25 -2.00 -10.16 0.67
CA LYS A 25 -1.47 -10.24 2.05
C LYS A 25 -0.19 -11.09 2.14
N LEU A 26 -0.02 -12.04 1.23
CA LEU A 26 1.09 -12.99 1.20
C LEU A 26 2.26 -12.50 0.33
N VAL A 27 2.09 -11.36 -0.34
CA VAL A 27 3.09 -10.81 -1.25
C VAL A 27 3.81 -9.67 -0.54
N ASP A 28 5.06 -9.92 -0.13
CA ASP A 28 5.93 -8.84 0.34
C ASP A 28 6.46 -7.98 -0.79
N ASP A 29 6.47 -6.67 -0.56
CA ASP A 29 6.98 -5.66 -1.47
C ASP A 29 7.75 -4.56 -0.70
N LYS A 30 9.09 -4.71 -0.66
CA LYS A 30 10.03 -3.79 0.01
C LYS A 30 9.79 -3.63 1.52
N GLY A 31 9.43 -4.72 2.19
CA GLY A 31 9.31 -4.79 3.65
C GLY A 31 7.93 -4.47 4.21
N ILE A 32 6.92 -4.33 3.35
CA ILE A 32 5.50 -4.37 3.70
C ILE A 32 4.78 -5.30 2.73
N ASN A 33 3.68 -5.95 3.13
CA ASN A 33 2.87 -6.72 2.19
C ASN A 33 2.06 -5.79 1.27
N VAL A 34 1.65 -6.30 0.10
CA VAL A 34 0.91 -5.50 -0.89
C VAL A 34 -0.43 -5.03 -0.34
N SER A 35 -1.13 -5.81 0.48
CA SER A 35 -2.38 -5.35 1.11
C SER A 35 -2.20 -4.13 2.03
N THR A 36 -1.08 -4.05 2.75
CA THR A 36 -0.72 -2.92 3.61
C THR A 36 -0.40 -1.69 2.76
N HIS A 37 0.31 -1.88 1.64
CA HIS A 37 0.51 -0.83 0.64
C HIS A 37 -0.83 -0.33 0.11
N THR A 38 -1.72 -1.22 -0.32
CA THR A 38 -3.05 -0.88 -0.82
C THR A 38 -3.88 -0.07 0.18
N TYR A 39 -3.89 -0.49 1.46
CA TYR A 39 -4.52 0.30 2.52
C TYR A 39 -3.90 1.69 2.66
N ASP A 40 -2.57 1.79 2.62
CA ASP A 40 -1.90 3.08 2.72
C ASP A 40 -2.22 4.01 1.56
N VAL A 41 -2.30 3.47 0.33
CA VAL A 41 -2.76 4.21 -0.85
C VAL A 41 -4.17 4.75 -0.61
N LEU A 42 -5.11 3.92 -0.12
CA LEU A 42 -6.46 4.37 0.19
C LEU A 42 -6.47 5.47 1.25
N ARG A 43 -5.68 5.31 2.31
CA ARG A 43 -5.53 6.31 3.39
C ARG A 43 -5.01 7.63 2.86
N ILE A 44 -3.98 7.61 2.00
CA ILE A 44 -3.40 8.82 1.41
C ILE A 44 -4.39 9.47 0.43
N ALA A 45 -5.06 8.69 -0.41
CA ALA A 45 -6.09 9.17 -1.33
C ALA A 45 -7.22 9.87 -0.55
N THR A 46 -7.74 9.24 0.50
CA THR A 46 -8.76 9.80 1.39
C THR A 46 -8.31 11.14 1.99
N ARG A 47 -7.08 11.18 2.53
CA ARG A 47 -6.52 12.42 3.08
C ARG A 47 -6.39 13.50 2.00
N ASN A 48 -6.01 13.15 0.78
CA ASN A 48 -5.82 14.10 -0.32
C ASN A 48 -7.17 14.66 -0.82
N ILE A 49 -8.20 13.82 -0.90
CA ILE A 49 -9.58 14.23 -1.21
C ILE A 49 -10.05 15.21 -0.13
N LYS A 50 -9.97 14.81 1.14
CA LYS A 50 -10.36 15.68 2.25
C LYS A 50 -9.61 17.00 2.24
N LYS A 51 -8.29 17.00 2.02
CA LYS A 51 -7.52 18.25 1.98
C LYS A 51 -7.99 19.23 0.90
N LYS A 52 -8.47 18.75 -0.23
CA LYS A 52 -8.86 19.57 -1.39
C LYS A 52 -10.34 19.91 -1.42
N ASP A 53 -11.17 19.00 -0.92
CA ASP A 53 -12.63 19.04 -0.96
C ASP A 53 -13.23 19.12 0.46
N LEU A 54 -12.46 19.66 1.42
CA LEU A 54 -12.70 19.62 2.87
C LEU A 54 -14.05 20.18 3.32
N ALA A 55 -14.59 21.12 2.54
CA ALA A 55 -15.85 21.77 2.83
C ALA A 55 -17.06 20.96 2.33
N ASN A 56 -16.97 20.28 1.18
CA ASN A 56 -18.09 19.58 0.55
C ASN A 56 -17.61 18.41 -0.33
N ILE A 57 -17.37 17.24 0.27
CA ILE A 57 -17.06 16.01 -0.49
C ILE A 57 -18.17 15.69 -1.50
N GLU A 58 -19.43 15.95 -1.14
CA GLU A 58 -20.60 15.72 -1.99
C GLU A 58 -20.59 16.60 -3.26
N GLU A 59 -20.07 17.83 -3.17
CA GLU A 59 -19.96 18.74 -4.33
C GLU A 59 -18.76 18.42 -5.23
N SER A 60 -17.84 17.56 -4.77
CA SER A 60 -16.61 17.26 -5.50
C SER A 60 -16.85 16.53 -6.84
N LYS A 61 -18.05 15.96 -7.04
CA LYS A 61 -18.44 15.13 -8.20
C LYS A 61 -17.44 14.00 -8.49
N LEU A 62 -16.69 13.57 -7.48
CA LEU A 62 -15.74 12.48 -7.59
C LEU A 62 -16.47 11.15 -7.53
N ASN A 63 -16.08 10.21 -8.39
CA ASN A 63 -16.54 8.83 -8.29
C ASN A 63 -15.78 8.09 -7.17
N LEU A 64 -16.19 8.32 -5.92
CA LEU A 64 -15.54 7.76 -4.74
C LEU A 64 -15.53 6.22 -4.75
N PHE A 65 -16.58 5.59 -5.26
CA PHE A 65 -16.63 4.14 -5.45
C PHE A 65 -15.53 3.66 -6.40
N ALA A 66 -15.35 4.35 -7.54
CA ALA A 66 -14.31 4.01 -8.51
C ALA A 66 -12.90 4.17 -7.91
N ILE A 67 -12.68 5.21 -7.09
CA ILE A 67 -11.42 5.38 -6.35
C ILE A 67 -11.18 4.22 -5.38
N ILE A 68 -12.16 3.87 -4.54
CA ILE A 68 -12.00 2.83 -3.53
C ILE A 68 -11.75 1.47 -4.20
N VAL A 69 -12.60 1.07 -5.15
CA VAL A 69 -12.46 -0.20 -5.87
C VAL A 69 -11.17 -0.21 -6.68
N GLY A 70 -10.88 0.86 -7.41
CA GLY A 70 -9.65 1.02 -8.18
C GLY A 70 -8.40 0.89 -7.30
N VAL A 71 -8.40 1.46 -6.10
CA VAL A 71 -7.30 1.27 -5.13
C VAL A 71 -7.23 -0.17 -4.63
N ILE A 72 -8.35 -0.81 -4.28
CA ILE A 72 -8.32 -2.21 -3.79
C ILE A 72 -7.65 -3.12 -4.81
N ILE A 73 -7.91 -2.89 -6.11
CA ILE A 73 -7.50 -3.80 -7.18
C ILE A 73 -6.28 -3.33 -8.01
N HIS A 74 -5.73 -2.12 -7.82
CA HIS A 74 -4.70 -1.56 -8.72
C HIS A 74 -3.45 -2.46 -8.87
N ASP A 75 -3.12 -3.18 -7.81
CA ASP A 75 -1.87 -3.94 -7.66
C ASP A 75 -2.09 -5.47 -7.75
N THR A 76 -3.29 -5.94 -8.14
CA THR A 76 -3.64 -7.38 -8.12
C THR A 76 -2.68 -8.26 -8.92
N THR A 77 -2.13 -7.72 -10.01
CA THR A 77 -1.21 -8.48 -10.85
C THR A 77 0.09 -8.82 -10.12
N LYS A 78 0.45 -8.15 -9.02
CA LYS A 78 1.56 -8.61 -8.15
C LYS A 78 1.26 -9.99 -7.53
N GLY A 79 0.01 -10.23 -7.17
CA GLY A 79 -0.44 -11.52 -6.63
C GLY A 79 -0.46 -12.62 -7.68
N SER A 80 -1.09 -12.38 -8.83
CA SER A 80 -1.23 -13.40 -9.88
C SER A 80 0.11 -13.76 -10.54
N LEU A 81 0.97 -12.77 -10.81
CA LEU A 81 2.29 -13.01 -11.41
C LEU A 81 3.20 -13.85 -10.50
N ARG A 82 3.15 -13.62 -9.18
CA ARG A 82 3.95 -14.36 -8.21
C ARG A 82 3.49 -15.82 -8.09
N LEU A 83 2.19 -16.08 -8.16
CA LEU A 83 1.65 -17.44 -8.12
C LEU A 83 2.00 -18.26 -9.35
N ASN A 84 1.97 -17.62 -10.52
CA ASN A 84 2.27 -18.29 -11.78
C ASN A 84 3.78 -18.40 -12.05
N ASN A 85 4.63 -18.10 -11.06
CA ASN A 85 6.10 -18.03 -11.21
C ASN A 85 6.52 -17.25 -12.47
N SER A 86 5.78 -16.18 -12.78
CA SER A 86 6.00 -15.40 -13.99
C SER A 86 7.30 -14.62 -13.91
N LYS A 87 8.04 -14.59 -15.03
CA LYS A 87 9.22 -13.71 -15.18
C LYS A 87 8.83 -12.24 -15.32
N LEU A 88 7.54 -11.94 -15.59
CA LEU A 88 7.05 -10.58 -15.68
C LEU A 88 6.87 -9.98 -14.28
N SER A 89 7.35 -8.76 -14.10
CA SER A 89 7.03 -7.96 -12.92
C SER A 89 5.80 -7.09 -13.16
N HIS A 90 5.08 -6.74 -12.09
CA HIS A 90 3.96 -5.80 -12.16
C HIS A 90 4.36 -4.48 -12.87
N SER A 91 5.50 -3.89 -12.55
CA SER A 91 5.98 -2.68 -13.24
C SER A 91 6.25 -2.89 -14.74
N LEU A 92 6.66 -4.09 -15.16
CA LEU A 92 6.81 -4.40 -16.57
C LEU A 92 5.45 -4.53 -17.27
N VAL A 93 4.48 -5.16 -16.61
CA VAL A 93 3.07 -5.19 -17.05
C VAL A 93 2.56 -3.78 -17.26
N MET A 94 2.64 -2.90 -16.25
CA MET A 94 2.12 -1.53 -16.37
C MET A 94 2.81 -0.69 -17.45
N ARG A 95 4.08 -0.97 -17.75
CA ARG A 95 4.88 -0.22 -18.74
C ARG A 95 4.74 -0.71 -20.18
N LYS A 96 4.49 -2.02 -20.38
CA LYS A 96 4.46 -2.62 -21.72
C LYS A 96 3.10 -3.22 -22.08
N HIS A 97 2.46 -3.86 -21.09
CA HIS A 97 1.29 -4.73 -21.26
C HIS A 97 0.15 -4.41 -20.26
N PRO A 98 -0.30 -3.14 -20.11
CA PRO A 98 -1.34 -2.78 -19.14
C PRO A 98 -2.68 -3.51 -19.38
N GLU A 99 -2.91 -4.03 -20.58
CA GLU A 99 -4.06 -4.86 -20.93
C GLU A 99 -4.20 -6.11 -20.03
N ILE A 100 -3.09 -6.63 -19.49
CA ILE A 100 -3.11 -7.77 -18.57
C ILE A 100 -3.78 -7.35 -17.25
N ALA A 101 -3.42 -6.18 -16.70
CA ALA A 101 -4.02 -5.67 -15.48
C ALA A 101 -5.51 -5.33 -15.67
N ILE A 102 -5.87 -4.75 -16.82
CA ILE A 102 -7.27 -4.48 -17.17
C ILE A 102 -8.08 -5.79 -17.28
N LYS A 103 -7.54 -6.81 -17.95
CA LYS A 103 -8.22 -8.11 -18.09
C LYS A 103 -8.45 -8.75 -16.74
N GLU A 104 -7.47 -8.70 -15.85
CA GLU A 104 -7.60 -9.25 -14.50
C GLU A 104 -8.65 -8.50 -13.67
N ALA A 105 -8.66 -7.16 -13.73
CA ALA A 105 -9.70 -6.35 -13.09
C ALA A 105 -11.11 -6.67 -13.63
N LYS A 106 -11.25 -6.88 -14.95
CA LYS A 106 -12.52 -7.27 -15.58
C LYS A 106 -13.05 -8.60 -15.07
N VAL A 107 -12.18 -9.61 -14.98
CA VAL A 107 -12.56 -10.95 -14.48
C VAL A 107 -12.98 -10.84 -13.02
N LEU A 108 -12.12 -10.22 -12.20
CA LEU A 108 -12.38 -10.08 -10.77
C LEU A 108 -13.69 -9.32 -10.48
N LEU A 109 -13.95 -8.20 -11.17
CA LEU A 109 -15.22 -7.48 -10.95
C LEU A 109 -16.41 -8.32 -11.39
N SER A 110 -16.33 -9.02 -12.53
CA SER A 110 -17.41 -9.89 -13.01
C SER A 110 -17.73 -11.00 -11.99
N GLU A 111 -16.71 -11.63 -11.40
CA GLU A 111 -16.87 -12.66 -10.37
C GLU A 111 -17.56 -12.12 -9.12
N VAL A 112 -17.23 -10.89 -8.69
CA VAL A 112 -17.87 -10.23 -7.55
C VAL A 112 -19.31 -9.80 -7.89
N GLU A 113 -19.56 -9.26 -9.08
CA GLU A 113 -20.92 -8.92 -9.56
C GLU A 113 -21.80 -10.18 -9.60
N GLU A 114 -21.28 -11.31 -10.08
CA GLU A 114 -22.00 -12.58 -10.13
C GLU A 114 -22.30 -13.13 -8.73
N TYR A 115 -21.35 -13.06 -7.81
CA TYR A 115 -21.52 -13.54 -6.44
C TYR A 115 -22.55 -12.70 -5.66
N THR A 116 -22.46 -11.37 -5.78
CA THR A 116 -23.31 -10.43 -5.03
C THR A 116 -24.67 -10.16 -5.69
N LYS A 117 -24.82 -10.52 -6.97
CA LYS A 117 -25.96 -10.12 -7.82
C LYS A 117 -26.12 -8.60 -7.96
N LEU A 118 -25.03 -7.85 -7.79
CA LEU A 118 -24.98 -6.41 -7.93
C LEU A 118 -24.15 -6.04 -9.14
N LYS A 119 -24.76 -5.44 -10.15
CA LYS A 119 -24.09 -5.06 -11.40
C LYS A 119 -23.72 -3.59 -11.38
N ILE A 120 -22.45 -3.27 -11.48
CA ILE A 120 -21.91 -1.91 -11.56
C ILE A 120 -22.22 -1.36 -12.96
N LYS A 121 -22.67 -0.10 -13.01
CA LYS A 121 -22.86 0.66 -14.26
C LYS A 121 -21.59 0.64 -15.13
N LYS A 122 -21.79 0.56 -16.44
CA LYS A 122 -20.70 0.39 -17.41
C LYS A 122 -19.66 1.51 -17.34
N GLU A 123 -20.10 2.76 -17.20
CA GLU A 123 -19.25 3.95 -17.18
C GLU A 123 -18.29 3.91 -15.98
N LEU A 124 -18.79 3.50 -14.81
CA LEU A 124 -17.98 3.35 -13.60
C LEU A 124 -16.96 2.22 -13.72
N LYS A 125 -17.30 1.12 -14.40
CA LYS A 125 -16.35 0.04 -14.66
C LYS A 125 -15.19 0.50 -15.54
N GLU A 126 -15.47 1.23 -16.61
CA GLU A 126 -14.42 1.78 -17.48
C GLU A 126 -13.51 2.76 -16.72
N GLU A 127 -14.07 3.55 -15.81
CA GLU A 127 -13.28 4.43 -14.94
C GLU A 127 -12.38 3.64 -13.97
N ILE A 128 -12.91 2.60 -13.33
CA ILE A 128 -12.12 1.69 -12.47
C ILE A 128 -10.97 1.08 -13.28
N TYR A 129 -11.25 0.57 -14.48
CA TYR A 129 -10.21 -0.01 -15.33
C TYR A 129 -9.14 1.01 -15.71
N HIS A 130 -9.53 2.25 -15.97
CA HIS A 130 -8.57 3.32 -16.24
C HIS A 130 -7.69 3.64 -15.03
N ILE A 131 -8.25 3.68 -13.82
CA ILE A 131 -7.48 3.84 -12.57
C ILE A 131 -6.44 2.72 -12.47
N VAL A 132 -6.86 1.46 -12.62
CA VAL A 132 -5.97 0.30 -12.58
C VAL A 132 -4.88 0.40 -13.65
N ALA A 133 -5.23 0.75 -14.88
CA ALA A 133 -4.30 0.79 -16.00
C ALA A 133 -3.27 1.94 -15.91
N SER A 134 -3.59 3.01 -15.19
CA SER A 134 -2.85 4.27 -15.23
C SER A 134 -2.15 4.67 -13.94
N HIS A 135 -2.31 3.92 -12.85
CA HIS A 135 -1.78 4.28 -11.53
C HIS A 135 -0.23 4.39 -11.45
N HIS A 136 0.54 3.91 -12.44
CA HIS A 136 1.99 4.15 -12.54
C HIS A 136 2.34 5.52 -13.15
N GLY A 137 1.34 6.28 -13.61
CA GLY A 137 1.49 7.63 -14.15
C GLY A 137 2.62 7.76 -15.16
N LYS A 138 3.60 8.63 -14.88
CA LYS A 138 4.71 8.86 -15.82
C LYS A 138 5.54 7.62 -16.12
N TRP A 139 5.54 6.61 -15.25
CA TRP A 139 6.28 5.35 -15.42
C TRP A 139 5.49 4.24 -16.13
N GLY A 140 4.15 4.36 -16.18
CA GLY A 140 3.26 3.43 -16.89
C GLY A 140 3.08 3.80 -18.37
N LYS A 141 2.54 2.87 -19.16
CA LYS A 141 2.18 3.12 -20.57
C LYS A 141 1.00 4.08 -20.69
N ILE A 142 -0.04 3.85 -19.89
CA ILE A 142 -1.26 4.66 -19.84
C ILE A 142 -1.10 5.71 -18.74
N LYS A 143 -1.51 6.96 -19.03
CA LYS A 143 -1.43 8.08 -18.09
C LYS A 143 -2.79 8.34 -17.42
N PRO A 144 -2.83 8.85 -16.18
CA PRO A 144 -4.07 9.16 -15.49
C PRO A 144 -4.74 10.38 -16.14
N GLN A 145 -5.88 10.12 -16.81
CA GLN A 145 -6.63 11.16 -17.54
C GLN A 145 -7.78 11.75 -16.72
N THR A 146 -8.34 11.00 -15.76
CA THR A 146 -9.42 11.47 -14.86
C THR A 146 -8.87 12.02 -13.55
N ARG A 147 -9.71 12.71 -12.78
CA ARG A 147 -9.32 13.29 -11.48
C ARG A 147 -9.07 12.17 -10.46
N GLU A 148 -9.91 11.15 -10.50
CA GLU A 148 -9.89 9.91 -9.74
C GLU A 148 -8.57 9.16 -9.98
N ALA A 149 -8.21 8.93 -11.24
CA ALA A 149 -6.95 8.27 -11.60
C ALA A 149 -5.73 9.06 -11.13
N ARG A 150 -5.77 10.40 -11.17
CA ARG A 150 -4.69 11.25 -10.66
C ARG A 150 -4.56 11.18 -9.13
N ILE A 151 -5.68 11.12 -8.41
CA ILE A 151 -5.69 10.94 -6.95
C ILE A 151 -5.01 9.63 -6.58
N VAL A 152 -5.40 8.53 -7.25
CA VAL A 152 -4.82 7.20 -6.99
C VAL A 152 -3.33 7.15 -7.35
N TYR A 153 -2.94 7.70 -8.50
CA TYR A 153 -1.53 7.79 -8.90
C TYR A 153 -0.67 8.54 -7.87
N GLU A 154 -1.10 9.73 -7.42
CA GLU A 154 -0.31 10.48 -6.45
C GLU A 154 -0.26 9.80 -5.08
N ALA A 155 -1.32 9.10 -4.70
CA ALA A 155 -1.35 8.29 -3.47
C ALA A 155 -0.40 7.07 -3.55
N ASP A 156 -0.43 6.32 -4.66
CA ASP A 156 0.46 5.18 -4.92
C ASP A 156 1.93 5.60 -4.91
N LYS A 157 2.25 6.65 -5.67
CA LYS A 157 3.58 7.25 -5.71
C LYS A 157 4.07 7.69 -4.34
N TYR A 158 3.20 8.33 -3.54
CA TYR A 158 3.55 8.76 -2.19
C TYR A 158 3.85 7.55 -1.29
N SER A 159 2.95 6.56 -1.25
CA SER A 159 3.15 5.32 -0.47
C SER A 159 4.46 4.63 -0.85
N ALA A 160 4.71 4.45 -2.16
CA ALA A 160 5.91 3.82 -2.68
C ALA A 160 7.20 4.58 -2.33
N MET A 161 7.14 5.91 -2.30
CA MET A 161 8.31 6.75 -2.01
C MET A 161 8.61 6.86 -0.53
N TYR A 162 7.59 6.93 0.32
CA TYR A 162 7.77 7.25 1.74
C TYR A 162 7.56 6.05 2.67
N HIS A 163 6.61 5.16 2.39
CA HIS A 163 6.18 4.13 3.34
C HIS A 163 6.59 2.69 2.95
N ARG A 164 7.02 2.45 1.71
CA ARG A 164 7.62 1.16 1.27
C ARG A 164 9.10 1.05 1.63
N ILE A 165 9.38 0.82 2.92
CA ILE A 165 10.72 0.58 3.44
C ILE A 165 10.70 -0.51 4.52
N THR A 166 11.70 -1.39 4.53
CA THR A 166 11.88 -2.37 5.61
C THR A 166 11.95 -1.67 6.97
N PRO A 167 11.03 -1.96 7.91
CA PRO A 167 10.79 -1.19 9.13
C PRO A 167 11.81 -1.48 10.24
N ILE A 168 13.10 -1.66 9.90
CA ILE A 168 14.18 -1.80 10.87
C ILE A 168 15.10 -0.59 10.83
N GLY A 169 15.34 -0.04 12.01
CA GLY A 169 16.23 1.08 12.24
C GLY A 169 17.65 0.63 12.59
N ALA A 170 18.62 1.53 12.48
CA ALA A 170 19.95 1.28 12.99
C ALA A 170 19.96 1.11 14.50
N LYS A 171 19.06 1.83 15.21
CA LYS A 171 18.94 1.73 16.67
C LYS A 171 18.63 0.32 17.13
N ASP A 172 17.68 -0.35 16.49
CA ASP A 172 17.26 -1.71 16.84
C ASP A 172 18.42 -2.71 16.62
N ILE A 173 19.16 -2.54 15.52
CA ILE A 173 20.34 -3.37 15.18
C ILE A 173 21.46 -3.15 16.20
N VAL A 174 21.79 -1.90 16.52
CA VAL A 174 22.89 -1.59 17.44
C VAL A 174 22.58 -2.04 18.86
N LYS A 175 21.30 -2.03 19.27
CA LYS A 175 20.87 -2.65 20.53
C LYS A 175 21.25 -4.13 20.57
N LEU A 176 20.87 -4.92 19.54
CA LEU A 176 21.23 -6.33 19.47
C LEU A 176 22.76 -6.55 19.44
N MET A 177 23.49 -5.74 18.67
CA MET A 177 24.96 -5.81 18.65
C MET A 177 25.58 -5.50 20.02
N ASN A 178 24.99 -4.57 20.78
CA ASN A 178 25.44 -4.26 22.13
C ASN A 178 25.17 -5.41 23.11
N ASP A 179 24.10 -6.19 22.86
CA ASP A 179 23.75 -7.37 23.63
C ASP A 179 24.61 -8.60 23.25
N GLY A 180 25.59 -8.44 22.36
CA GLY A 180 26.59 -9.45 22.00
C GLY A 180 26.32 -10.21 20.70
N PHE A 181 25.17 -9.97 20.05
CA PHE A 181 24.82 -10.67 18.81
C PHE A 181 25.69 -10.21 17.63
N LYS A 182 26.23 -11.18 16.90
CA LYS A 182 26.91 -10.97 15.62
C LYS A 182 25.89 -10.73 14.51
N LYS A 183 26.34 -10.25 13.35
CA LYS A 183 25.44 -9.90 12.24
C LYS A 183 24.61 -11.10 11.77
N GLU A 184 25.24 -12.26 11.65
CA GLU A 184 24.62 -13.49 11.17
C GLU A 184 23.50 -13.94 12.13
N GLU A 185 23.64 -13.66 13.42
CA GLU A 185 22.62 -13.91 14.44
C GLU A 185 21.50 -12.87 14.35
N ILE A 186 21.83 -11.60 14.14
CA ILE A 186 20.84 -10.53 13.92
C ILE A 186 19.99 -10.79 12.68
N GLU A 187 20.58 -11.32 11.60
CA GLU A 187 19.82 -11.72 10.41
C GLU A 187 18.77 -12.78 10.75
N LYS A 188 19.14 -13.78 11.57
CA LYS A 188 18.21 -14.83 12.03
C LYS A 188 17.14 -14.28 12.96
N ILE A 189 17.51 -13.40 13.90
CA ILE A 189 16.59 -12.80 14.88
C ILE A 189 15.57 -11.89 14.18
N THR A 190 16.03 -11.08 13.22
CA THR A 190 15.21 -10.04 12.61
C THR A 190 14.55 -10.48 11.31
N GLY A 191 15.03 -11.55 10.68
CA GLY A 191 14.59 -12.00 9.35
C GLY A 191 15.06 -11.08 8.21
N PHE A 192 15.90 -10.08 8.46
CA PHE A 192 16.39 -9.16 7.44
C PHE A 192 17.79 -9.55 6.99
N SER A 193 18.07 -9.39 5.69
CA SER A 193 19.37 -9.73 5.11
C SER A 193 20.50 -8.83 5.60
N GLU A 194 21.73 -9.35 5.52
CA GLU A 194 22.96 -8.58 5.85
C GLU A 194 22.99 -7.23 5.14
N GLY A 195 22.58 -7.19 3.86
CA GLY A 195 22.56 -5.98 3.06
C GLY A 195 21.68 -4.88 3.66
N ILE A 196 20.53 -5.24 4.24
CA ILE A 196 19.66 -4.29 4.95
C ILE A 196 20.36 -3.80 6.22
N ILE A 197 20.89 -4.72 7.02
CA ILE A 197 21.58 -4.42 8.29
C ILE A 197 22.74 -3.45 8.06
N VAL A 198 23.64 -3.78 7.12
CA VAL A 198 24.79 -2.95 6.75
C VAL A 198 24.35 -1.59 6.24
N ASN A 199 23.28 -1.52 5.45
CA ASN A 199 22.74 -0.25 4.97
C ASN A 199 22.27 0.66 6.12
N ARG A 200 21.54 0.12 7.11
CA ARG A 200 21.08 0.88 8.28
C ARG A 200 22.23 1.41 9.10
N LEU A 201 23.21 0.56 9.43
CA LEU A 201 24.41 0.95 10.16
C LEU A 201 25.20 2.03 9.42
N LYS A 202 25.33 1.93 8.09
CA LYS A 202 26.00 2.94 7.26
C LYS A 202 25.30 4.30 7.34
N ARG A 203 23.96 4.33 7.33
CA ARG A 203 23.18 5.58 7.43
C ARG A 203 23.37 6.26 8.77
N ALA A 204 23.27 5.52 9.87
CA ALA A 204 23.50 6.05 11.21
C ALA A 204 24.92 6.60 11.40
N LYS A 205 25.94 5.85 10.95
CA LYS A 205 27.34 6.31 10.96
C LYS A 205 27.51 7.61 10.19
N LYS A 206 26.92 7.72 8.99
CA LYS A 206 26.99 8.95 8.19
C LYS A 206 26.36 10.14 8.92
N GLN A 207 25.19 9.94 9.54
CA GLN A 207 24.49 11.00 10.28
C GLN A 207 25.31 11.49 11.47
N LEU A 208 25.95 10.59 12.21
CA LEU A 208 26.78 10.91 13.37
C LEU A 208 28.24 11.22 13.02
N ARG A 209 28.61 11.22 11.73
CA ARG A 209 29.99 11.40 11.23
C ARG A 209 31.01 10.40 11.83
N LEU A 210 30.56 9.18 12.10
CA LEU A 210 31.39 8.09 12.64
C LEU A 210 31.99 7.24 11.52
N ARG A 211 33.19 6.71 11.73
CA ARG A 211 33.94 5.94 10.74
C ARG A 211 33.74 4.43 10.89
N SER A 212 33.56 3.94 12.11
CA SER A 212 33.47 2.49 12.39
C SER A 212 32.20 2.10 13.15
N THR A 213 31.85 0.81 13.08
CA THR A 213 30.75 0.25 13.88
C THR A 213 31.08 0.22 15.38
N LYS A 214 32.37 0.09 15.74
CA LYS A 214 32.84 0.22 17.13
C LYS A 214 32.49 1.60 17.69
N GLN A 215 32.80 2.67 16.95
CA GLN A 215 32.44 4.04 17.35
C GLN A 215 30.92 4.22 17.49
N LEU A 216 30.12 3.60 16.62
CA LEU A 216 28.67 3.64 16.70
C LEU A 216 28.15 2.93 17.97
N LEU A 217 28.72 1.78 18.33
CA LEU A 217 28.41 1.05 19.56
C LEU A 217 28.81 1.85 20.81
N ASP A 218 30.00 2.45 20.82
CA ASP A 218 30.47 3.26 21.94
C ASP A 218 29.56 4.49 22.15
N TYR A 219 29.17 5.16 21.06
CA TYR A 219 28.18 6.24 21.11
C TYR A 219 26.85 5.75 21.68
N TYR A 220 26.34 4.60 21.23
CA TYR A 220 25.09 4.04 21.75
C TYR A 220 25.18 3.68 23.24
N ARG A 221 26.30 3.14 23.72
CA ARG A 221 26.49 2.82 25.14
C ARG A 221 26.44 4.05 26.03
N GLN A 222 27.01 5.15 25.55
CA GLN A 222 27.01 6.43 26.25
C GLN A 222 25.64 7.11 26.24
N ASN A 223 24.97 7.15 25.07
CA ASN A 223 23.76 7.96 24.86
C ASN A 223 22.46 7.15 24.94
N ARG A 224 22.54 5.81 24.98
CA ARG A 224 21.43 4.84 24.93
C ARG A 224 20.50 4.99 23.72
N THR A 225 20.90 5.74 22.71
CA THR A 225 20.15 5.95 21.47
C THR A 225 21.07 6.36 20.32
N ILE A 226 20.63 6.12 19.09
CA ILE A 226 21.27 6.59 17.85
C ILE A 226 20.17 6.95 16.83
N PRO A 227 20.46 7.81 15.84
CA PRO A 227 19.55 8.04 14.72
C PRO A 227 19.55 6.83 13.77
N ASP A 228 18.41 6.56 13.13
CA ASP A 228 18.31 5.51 12.09
C ASP A 228 18.95 5.93 10.76
N GLY A 229 19.15 7.24 10.58
CA GLY A 229 19.77 7.87 9.42
C GLY A 229 19.53 9.38 9.47
N ASP A 230 19.46 10.02 8.30
CA ASP A 230 18.94 11.38 8.21
C ASP A 230 17.49 11.47 8.72
N GLU A 231 17.02 12.69 9.00
CA GLU A 231 15.68 12.94 9.51
C GLU A 231 14.60 12.34 8.60
N PHE A 232 14.79 12.49 7.29
CA PHE A 232 13.88 11.97 6.28
C PHE A 232 13.72 10.44 6.37
N PHE A 233 14.83 9.72 6.45
CA PHE A 233 14.86 8.27 6.57
C PHE A 233 14.28 7.79 7.90
N SER A 234 14.62 8.46 9.00
CA SER A 234 14.12 8.13 10.34
C SER A 234 12.59 8.30 10.42
N ARG A 235 12.06 9.36 9.80
CA ARG A 235 10.61 9.57 9.67
C ARG A 235 9.95 8.45 8.88
N ARG A 236 10.54 8.03 7.75
CA ARG A 236 9.99 6.92 6.94
C ARG A 236 9.89 5.62 7.72
N ILE A 237 10.96 5.22 8.43
CA ILE A 237 10.94 4.02 9.28
C ILE A 237 9.82 4.11 10.33
N THR A 238 9.68 5.26 10.97
CA THR A 238 8.65 5.48 12.00
C THR A 238 7.24 5.37 11.43
N GLU A 239 6.97 6.01 10.30
CA GLU A 239 5.65 5.98 9.65
C GLU A 239 5.30 4.58 9.12
N THR A 240 6.27 3.87 8.55
CA THR A 240 6.06 2.47 8.13
C THR A 240 5.81 1.54 9.30
N LYS A 241 6.54 1.68 10.42
CA LYS A 241 6.28 0.91 11.65
C LYS A 241 4.87 1.14 12.18
N LYS A 242 4.38 2.39 12.18
CA LYS A 242 3.00 2.72 12.59
C LYS A 242 1.98 2.11 11.65
N LEU A 243 2.22 2.17 10.34
CA LEU A 243 1.35 1.60 9.32
C LEU A 243 1.22 0.08 9.50
N LEU A 244 2.34 -0.64 9.64
CA LEU A 244 2.36 -2.09 9.85
C LEU A 244 1.63 -2.49 11.13
N LYS A 245 1.93 -1.84 12.26
CA LYS A 245 1.23 -2.09 13.53
C LYS A 245 -0.28 -1.90 13.39
N LYS A 246 -0.72 -0.91 12.62
CA LYS A 246 -2.15 -0.67 12.37
C LYS A 246 -2.74 -1.79 11.50
N ALA A 247 -2.06 -2.18 10.42
CA ALA A 247 -2.48 -3.27 9.53
C ALA A 247 -2.57 -4.61 10.28
N GLU A 248 -1.58 -4.93 11.11
CA GLU A 248 -1.56 -6.13 11.96
C GLU A 248 -2.68 -6.12 13.00
N LYS A 249 -2.92 -4.98 13.66
CA LYS A 249 -3.91 -4.88 14.73
C LYS A 249 -5.35 -5.00 14.23
N PHE A 250 -5.66 -4.39 13.08
CA PHE A 250 -7.05 -4.27 12.61
C PHE A 250 -7.38 -5.16 11.43
N GLY A 251 -6.39 -5.57 10.63
CA GLY A 251 -6.59 -6.31 9.39
C GLY A 251 -6.94 -5.39 8.21
N PHE A 252 -6.55 -5.81 7.00
CA PHE A 252 -6.73 -5.05 5.77
C PHE A 252 -8.21 -4.75 5.48
N GLU A 253 -9.07 -5.76 5.60
CA GLU A 253 -10.49 -5.64 5.24
C GLU A 253 -11.23 -4.68 6.13
N LYS A 254 -11.05 -4.80 7.45
CA LYS A 254 -11.64 -3.89 8.42
C LYS A 254 -11.19 -2.46 8.16
N LEU A 255 -9.90 -2.24 7.90
CA LEU A 255 -9.36 -0.93 7.62
C LEU A 255 -9.91 -0.29 6.34
N VAL A 256 -10.29 -1.10 5.33
CA VAL A 256 -10.95 -0.62 4.12
C VAL A 256 -12.43 -0.35 4.37
N LEU A 257 -13.14 -1.25 5.07
CA LEU A 257 -14.57 -1.11 5.38
C LEU A 257 -14.88 0.02 6.37
N GLU A 258 -13.91 0.42 7.19
CA GLU A 258 -14.00 1.60 8.09
C GLU A 258 -13.58 2.90 7.39
N ASN A 259 -13.29 2.88 6.08
CA ASN A 259 -12.94 4.09 5.36
C ASN A 259 -14.14 5.05 5.28
N GLU A 260 -13.92 6.30 5.72
CA GLU A 260 -14.95 7.33 5.80
C GLU A 260 -15.56 7.73 4.46
N LEU A 261 -14.85 7.53 3.33
CA LEU A 261 -15.39 7.83 2.00
C LEU A 261 -16.59 6.95 1.65
N LEU A 262 -16.72 5.77 2.27
CA LEU A 262 -17.88 4.88 2.06
C LEU A 262 -19.20 5.52 2.52
N ASN A 263 -19.16 6.52 3.41
CA ASN A 263 -20.35 7.22 3.88
C ASN A 263 -20.91 8.22 2.87
N TYR A 264 -20.17 8.50 1.78
CA TYR A 264 -20.52 9.47 0.75
C TYR A 264 -20.79 8.80 -0.61
N ILE A 265 -21.14 7.51 -0.60
CA ILE A 265 -21.44 6.73 -1.81
C ILE A 265 -22.89 6.26 -1.70
N TYR A 266 -23.66 6.51 -2.75
CA TYR A 266 -25.07 6.19 -2.84
C TYR A 266 -25.30 5.02 -3.82
N GLU A 267 -26.19 4.09 -3.51
CA GLU A 267 -26.33 2.82 -4.25
C GLU A 267 -26.83 3.05 -5.67
N GLU A 268 -27.77 3.99 -5.83
CA GLU A 268 -28.38 4.43 -7.06
C GLU A 268 -27.38 4.99 -8.07
N ASP A 269 -26.23 5.48 -7.61
CA ASP A 269 -25.18 5.98 -8.48
C ASP A 269 -24.32 4.85 -9.05
N ILE A 270 -24.26 3.71 -8.35
CA ILE A 270 -23.29 2.64 -8.62
C ILE A 270 -23.88 1.48 -9.40
N PHE A 271 -25.03 0.99 -8.97
CA PHE A 271 -25.60 -0.26 -9.49
C PHE A 271 -26.70 -0.01 -10.54
N GLU A 272 -26.87 -0.98 -11.45
CA GLU A 272 -28.00 -1.07 -12.39
C GLU A 272 -29.30 -1.51 -11.70
#